data_AF-A0A3B9SEW8-F1
#
_entry.id   AF-A0A3B9SEW8-F1
#
_cell.length_a   1.000
_cell.length_b   1.000
_cell.length_c   1.000
_cell.angle_alpha   90.00
_cell.angle_beta   90.00
_cell.angle_gamma   90.00
#
_symmetry.space_group_name_H-M   'P 1'
#
loop_
_entity.id
_entity.type
_entity.pdbx_description
1 polymer ?
#
loop_
_entity_poly.entity_id
_entity_poly.type
_entity_poly.pdbx_seq_one_letter_code
_entity_poly.pdbx_strand_id
1 'polypeptide(L)' 'MENVKLQIPGEIISDLFGSFDSNIKKIEQNFKVSIVSRNEDVIITGEAENIVNART' A
#
# COMPACT_ATOMS: atom_id res chain seq x y z
N MET A 1 -13.61 7.55 -3.30
CA MET A 1 -12.17 7.71 -2.98
C MET A 1 -11.93 8.09 -1.53
N GLU A 2 -11.40 7.13 -0.78
CA GLU A 2 -10.93 7.25 0.60
C GLU A 2 -9.41 7.03 0.66
N ASN A 3 -8.80 7.37 1.79
CA ASN A 3 -7.40 7.07 2.06
C ASN A 3 -7.24 6.54 3.48
N VAL A 4 -6.45 5.48 3.62
CA VAL A 4 -6.12 4.86 4.90
C VAL A 4 -4.62 4.95 5.12
N LYS A 5 -4.25 5.40 6.32
CA LYS A 5 -2.86 5.46 6.77
C LYS A 5 -2.54 4.20 7.56
N LEU A 6 -1.50 3.48 7.12
CA LEU A 6 -0.93 2.34 7.81
C LEU A 6 0.46 2.70 8.31
N GLN A 7 0.73 2.39 9.57
CA GLN A 7 2.06 2.56 10.14
C GLN A 7 2.76 1.21 10.03
N ILE A 8 3.82 1.16 9.23
CA ILE A 8 4.52 -0.08 8.92
C ILE A 8 5.94 0.02 9.47
N PRO A 9 6.39 -0.96 10.28
CA PRO A 9 7.77 -0.97 10.77
C PRO A 9 8.75 -0.89 9.60
N GLY A 10 9.78 -0.04 9.72
CA GLY A 10 10.79 0.15 8.68
C GLY A 10 11.48 -1.16 8.27
N GLU A 11 11.59 -2.11 9.21
CA GLU A 11 12.21 -3.43 9.00
C GLU A 11 11.51 -4.28 7.92
N ILE A 12 10.19 -4.15 7.78
CA ILE A 12 9.39 -4.93 6.82
C ILE A 12 9.02 -4.13 5.57
N ILE A 13 9.34 -2.83 5.55
CA ILE A 13 9.01 -1.94 4.43
C ILE A 13 9.71 -2.40 3.14
N SER A 14 10.96 -2.87 3.25
CA SER A 14 11.74 -3.32 2.10
C SER A 14 11.12 -4.57 1.46
N ASP A 15 10.61 -5.50 2.27
CA ASP A 15 9.95 -6.72 1.79
C ASP A 15 8.57 -6.41 1.18
N LEU A 16 7.84 -5.49 1.80
CA LEU A 16 6.54 -5.02 1.29
C LEU A 16 6.68 -4.31 -0.06
N PHE A 17 7.69 -3.45 -0.21
CA PHE A 17 7.96 -2.74 -1.47
C PHE A 17 8.52 -3.67 -2.53
N GLY A 18 9.38 -4.61 -2.12
CA GLY A 18 10.11 -5.48 -3.03
C GLY A 18 11.13 -4.69 -3.85
N SER A 19 11.85 -5.38 -4.74
CA SER A 19 12.81 -4.71 -5.63
C SER A 19 12.08 -3.74 -6.57
N PHE A 20 12.51 -2.48 -6.59
CA PHE A 20 11.94 -1.42 -7.43
C PHE A 20 10.41 -1.27 -7.33
N ASP A 21 9.87 -1.40 -6.12
CA ASP A 21 8.43 -1.27 -5.80
C ASP A 21 7.54 -2.32 -6.49
N SER A 22 8.12 -3.43 -6.94
CA SER A 22 7.42 -4.44 -7.73
C SER A 22 6.26 -5.10 -7.00
N ASN A 23 6.34 -5.25 -5.68
CA ASN A 23 5.26 -5.84 -4.88
C ASN A 23 4.11 -4.86 -4.71
N ILE A 24 4.41 -3.60 -4.39
CA ILE A 24 3.41 -2.54 -4.25
C ILE A 24 2.68 -2.31 -5.57
N LYS A 25 3.38 -2.24 -6.71
CA LYS A 25 2.72 -2.08 -8.02
C LYS A 25 1.74 -3.21 -8.34
N LYS A 26 2.04 -4.44 -7.94
CA LYS A 26 1.09 -5.57 -8.10
C LYS A 26 -0.15 -5.37 -7.26
N ILE A 27 -0.01 -4.92 -6.01
CA ILE A 27 -1.14 -4.63 -5.11
C ILE A 27 -1.98 -3.47 -5.70
N GLU A 28 -1.34 -2.39 -6.11
CA GLU A 28 -2.01 -1.25 -6.76
C GLU A 28 -2.84 -1.67 -7.98
N GLN A 29 -2.27 -2.49 -8.86
CA GLN A 29 -2.95 -2.97 -10.06
C GLN A 29 -4.07 -3.96 -9.76
N ASN A 30 -3.84 -4.93 -8.85
CA ASN A 30 -4.80 -5.97 -8.53
C ASN A 30 -6.02 -5.43 -7.80
N PHE A 31 -5.81 -4.49 -6.87
CA PHE A 31 -6.88 -3.93 -6.04
C PHE A 31 -7.37 -2.57 -6.54
N LYS A 32 -6.81 -2.02 -7.63
CA LYS A 32 -7.15 -0.70 -8.16
C LYS A 32 -7.05 0.38 -7.07
N VAL A 33 -5.93 0.35 -6.34
CA VAL A 33 -5.57 1.32 -5.30
C VAL A 33 -4.26 2.01 -5.67
N SER A 34 -3.96 3.14 -5.03
CA SER A 34 -2.65 3.77 -5.07
C SER A 34 -2.02 3.71 -3.68
N ILE A 35 -0.74 3.36 -3.62
CA ILE A 35 0.01 3.21 -2.39
C ILE A 35 1.21 4.14 -2.42
N VAL A 36 1.32 4.99 -1.40
CA VAL A 36 2.41 5.95 -1.25
C VAL A 36 3.08 5.74 0.09
N SER A 37 4.39 5.50 0.10
CA SER A 37 5.19 5.56 1.34
C SER A 37 5.75 6.96 1.56
N ARG A 38 5.58 7.47 2.78
CA ARG A 38 6.25 8.67 3.29
C ARG A 38 6.81 8.34 4.67
N ASN A 39 8.14 8.32 4.77
CA ASN A 39 8.86 7.96 5.98
C ASN A 39 8.48 6.53 6.45
N GLU A 40 7.68 6.43 7.52
CA GLU A 40 7.21 5.18 8.14
C GLU A 40 5.71 4.93 7.89
N ASP A 41 5.09 5.83 7.12
CA ASP A 41 3.66 5.80 6.84
C ASP A 41 3.42 5.32 5.42
N VAL A 42 2.56 4.30 5.29
CA VAL A 42 2.06 3.82 4.02
C VAL A 42 0.61 4.27 3.88
N ILE A 43 0.33 5.09 2.86
CA ILE A 43 -0.99 5.61 2.58
C ILE A 43 -1.57 4.83 1.40
N ILE A 44 -2.70 4.16 1.61
CA ILE A 44 -3.45 3.47 0.56
C ILE A 44 -4.66 4.34 0.20
N THR A 45 -4.82 4.69 -1.07
CA THR A 45 -5.91 5.51 -1.59
C THR A 45 -6.69 4.73 -2.64
N GLY A 46 -8.02 4.76 -2.59
CA GLY A 46 -8.87 4.04 -3.53
C GLY A 46 -10.34 4.09 -3.15
N GLU A 47 -11.15 3.21 -3.74
CA GLU A 47 -12.52 3.01 -3.27
C GLU A 47 -12.53 2.19 -1.97
N ALA A 48 -13.52 2.42 -1.10
CA ALA A 48 -13.57 1.82 0.24
C ALA A 48 -13.44 0.28 0.21
N GLU A 49 -14.16 -0.38 -0.69
CA GLU A 49 -14.11 -1.83 -0.90
C GLU A 49 -12.71 -2.30 -1.32
N ASN A 50 -12.07 -1.57 -2.23
CA ASN A 50 -10.74 -1.89 -2.74
C ASN A 50 -9.65 -1.72 -1.68
N ILE A 51 -9.78 -0.71 -0.82
CA ILE A 51 -8.87 -0.49 0.31
C ILE A 51 -8.99 -1.63 1.32
N VAL A 52 -10.22 -2.06 1.64
CA VAL A 52 -10.46 -3.19 2.55
C VAL A 52 -9.83 -4.47 1.98
N ASN A 53 -9.99 -4.72 0.69
CA ASN A 53 -9.40 -5.87 0.01
C ASN A 53 -7.86 -5.82 -0.03
N ALA A 54 -7.26 -4.64 -0.19
CA ALA A 54 -5.81 -4.48 -0.19
C ALA A 54 -5.17 -4.60 1.20
N ARG A 55 -5.97 -4.44 2.27
CA ARG A 55 -5.51 -4.46 3.67
C ARG A 55 -5.68 -5.82 4.36
N THR A 56 -6.64 -6.63 3.93
CA THR A 56 -7.02 -7.90 4.57
C THR A 56 -6.14 -9.05 4.09
#